data_AF-A0A3D5E443-F1
#
_entry.id   AF-A0A3D5E443-F1
#
_cell.length_a   1.000
_cell.length_b   1.000
_cell.length_c   1.000
_cell.angle_alpha   90.00
_cell.angle_beta   90.00
_cell.angle_gamma   90.00
#
_symmetry.space_group_name_H-M   'P 1'
#
loop_
_entity.id
_entity.type
_entity.pdbx_description
1 polymer ?
#
loop_
_entity_poly.entity_id
_entity_poly.type
_entity_poly.pdbx_seq_one_letter_code
_entity_poly.pdbx_strand_id
1 'polypeptide(L)'
;MKKYFFIIFLLSSSMLFCDPGDHTIQGSHTLTQQNDMGITEAIDLALRQALVNGLFNHLSTCDDYEDFTDEDISRFMDILSGAVEMCVTEPVIIEQSINGNTVFVKASGQVEPMILNAILGIEN
;
A
#
# COMPACT_ATOMS: atom_id res chain seq x y z
N MET A 1 -46.88 6.54 3.43
CA MET A 1 -46.10 7.78 3.31
C MET A 1 -44.85 7.63 4.14
N LYS A 2 -43.68 7.71 3.49
CA LYS A 2 -42.36 7.57 4.12
C LYS A 2 -42.05 8.83 4.95
N LYS A 3 -41.56 8.67 6.18
CA LYS A 3 -40.75 9.67 6.88
C LYS A 3 -39.73 8.93 7.74
N TYR A 4 -38.56 8.64 7.17
CA TYR A 4 -37.40 8.26 7.95
C TYR A 4 -36.79 9.55 8.48
N PHE A 5 -36.69 9.64 9.81
CA PHE A 5 -35.99 10.69 10.52
C PHE A 5 -34.49 10.43 10.32
N PHE A 6 -33.81 11.33 9.60
CA PHE A 6 -32.37 11.31 9.38
C PHE A 6 -31.82 12.67 9.83
N ILE A 7 -31.35 12.72 11.08
CA ILE A 7 -30.65 13.87 11.68
C ILE A 7 -29.77 13.23 12.78
N ILE A 8 -28.45 13.41 12.91
CA ILE A 8 -27.55 14.53 12.65
C ILE A 8 -26.15 13.95 12.36
N PHE A 9 -25.54 14.33 11.24
CA PHE A 9 -24.12 14.12 10.93
C PHE A 9 -23.39 15.40 11.39
N LEU A 10 -22.68 15.36 12.52
CA LEU A 10 -21.86 16.49 13.00
C LEU A 10 -20.52 15.97 13.54
N LEU A 11 -19.49 16.16 12.71
CA LEU A 11 -18.19 16.76 13.04
C LEU A 11 -17.43 16.20 14.26
N SER A 12 -16.51 15.28 13.97
CA SER A 12 -15.18 15.26 14.58
C SER A 12 -14.19 14.85 13.49
N SER A 13 -13.93 15.79 12.59
CA SER A 13 -12.92 15.68 11.54
C SER A 13 -11.53 15.75 12.19
N SER A 14 -11.03 14.63 12.71
CA SER A 14 -9.60 14.38 12.70
C SER A 14 -9.25 14.19 11.23
N MET A 15 -8.77 15.26 10.60
CA MET A 15 -8.19 15.18 9.28
C MET A 15 -7.02 14.19 9.35
N LEU A 16 -7.24 12.97 8.86
CA LEU A 16 -6.23 11.93 8.74
C LEU A 16 -5.28 12.33 7.60
N PHE A 17 -4.39 13.28 7.88
CA PHE A 17 -3.35 13.69 6.97
C PHE A 17 -2.04 13.10 7.47
N CYS A 18 -1.65 11.96 6.89
CA CYS A 18 -0.25 11.83 6.54
C CYS A 18 0.02 12.98 5.56
N ASP A 19 0.83 13.95 6.00
CA ASP A 19 1.21 15.23 5.38
C ASP A 19 0.84 15.38 3.87
N PRO A 20 0.26 16.50 3.39
CA PRO A 20 0.00 16.77 1.95
C PRO A 20 1.27 16.89 1.07
N GLY A 21 2.41 16.42 1.56
CA GLY A 21 3.65 16.30 0.82
C GLY A 21 3.56 15.23 -0.27
N ASP A 22 4.62 15.19 -1.08
CA ASP A 22 4.82 14.20 -2.13
C ASP A 22 4.63 12.78 -1.54
N HIS A 23 3.49 12.13 -1.84
CA HIS A 23 3.15 10.79 -1.33
C HIS A 23 3.93 9.69 -2.08
N THR A 24 5.20 9.97 -2.32
CA THR A 24 6.13 9.05 -2.94
C THR A 24 6.52 7.99 -1.93
N ILE A 25 6.20 6.74 -2.23
CA ILE A 25 6.67 5.61 -1.44
C ILE A 25 7.93 5.02 -2.05
N GLN A 26 8.74 4.40 -1.19
CA GLN A 26 9.83 3.53 -1.62
C GLN A 26 9.81 2.26 -0.80
N GLY A 27 9.99 1.14 -1.48
CA GLY A 27 10.14 -0.15 -0.84
C GLY A 27 11.02 -1.07 -1.64
N SER A 28 11.37 -2.19 -1.02
CA SER A 28 12.20 -3.21 -1.63
C SER A 28 11.72 -4.59 -1.26
N HIS A 29 11.93 -5.54 -2.17
CA HIS A 29 11.65 -6.93 -1.92
C HIS A 29 12.67 -7.84 -2.63
N THR A 30 12.95 -8.96 -1.97
CA THR A 30 13.77 -10.04 -2.52
C THR A 30 12.90 -11.26 -2.68
N LEU A 31 12.69 -11.68 -3.93
CA LEU A 31 11.91 -12.86 -4.30
C LEU A 31 12.85 -13.99 -4.71
N THR A 32 12.63 -15.18 -4.14
CA THR A 32 13.22 -16.42 -4.68
C THR A 32 12.27 -17.01 -5.72
N GLN A 33 12.69 -17.01 -6.98
CA GLN A 33 11.96 -17.57 -8.11
C GLN A 33 11.65 -19.06 -7.84
N GLN A 34 10.36 -19.40 -7.96
CA GLN A 34 9.89 -20.78 -7.84
C GLN A 34 10.14 -21.55 -9.14
N ASN A 35 10.12 -22.89 -9.06
CA ASN A 35 10.19 -23.73 -10.25
C ASN A 35 9.05 -23.36 -11.21
N ASP A 36 9.37 -23.26 -12.50
CA ASP A 36 8.46 -22.90 -13.60
C ASP A 36 8.02 -21.43 -13.71
N MET A 37 8.38 -20.57 -12.75
CA MET A 37 8.13 -19.12 -12.86
C MET A 37 9.05 -18.48 -13.91
N GLY A 38 8.53 -17.61 -14.77
CA GLY A 38 9.36 -16.85 -15.71
C GLY A 38 10.17 -15.74 -15.02
N ILE A 39 11.33 -15.35 -15.56
CA ILE A 39 12.11 -14.25 -14.96
C ILE A 39 11.35 -12.92 -14.94
N THR A 40 10.59 -12.62 -16.01
CA THR A 40 9.75 -11.42 -16.09
C THR A 40 8.63 -11.45 -15.04
N GLU A 41 8.03 -12.62 -14.84
CA GLU A 41 7.01 -12.83 -13.82
C GLU A 41 7.59 -12.67 -12.40
N ALA A 42 8.80 -13.18 -12.16
CA ALA A 42 9.49 -13.01 -10.90
C ALA A 42 9.81 -11.53 -10.61
N ILE A 43 10.21 -10.76 -11.64
CA ILE A 43 10.43 -9.31 -11.51
C ILE A 43 9.12 -8.57 -11.23
N ASP A 44 8.04 -8.90 -11.93
CA ASP A 44 6.71 -8.29 -11.73
C ASP A 44 6.18 -8.53 -10.31
N LEU A 45 6.30 -9.77 -9.81
CA LEU A 45 5.93 -10.13 -8.44
C LEU A 45 6.82 -9.43 -7.41
N ALA A 46 8.14 -9.37 -7.64
CA ALA A 46 9.06 -8.65 -6.76
C ALA A 46 8.77 -7.15 -6.73
N LEU A 47 8.40 -6.55 -7.88
CA LEU A 47 7.99 -5.15 -7.98
C LEU A 47 6.72 -4.89 -7.17
N ARG A 48 5.66 -5.68 -7.37
CA ARG A 48 4.41 -5.56 -6.61
C ARG A 48 4.66 -5.62 -5.11
N GLN A 49 5.44 -6.59 -4.64
CA GLN A 49 5.73 -6.74 -3.22
C GLN A 49 6.63 -5.61 -2.69
N ALA A 50 7.56 -5.09 -3.49
CA ALA A 50 8.35 -3.93 -3.12
C ALA A 50 7.47 -2.69 -2.89
N LEU A 51 6.46 -2.47 -3.74
CA LEU A 51 5.51 -1.37 -3.57
C LEU A 51 4.60 -1.57 -2.34
N VAL A 52 4.12 -2.80 -2.08
CA VAL A 52 3.37 -3.12 -0.85
C VAL A 52 4.19 -2.79 0.39
N ASN A 53 5.47 -3.19 0.41
CA ASN A 53 6.37 -2.89 1.52
C ASN A 53 6.58 -1.38 1.68
N GLY A 54 6.70 -0.64 0.57
CA GLY A 54 6.83 0.83 0.61
C GLY A 54 5.59 1.51 1.17
N LEU A 55 4.41 1.02 0.78
CA LEU A 55 3.12 1.54 1.24
C LEU A 55 2.88 1.23 2.72
N PHE A 56 3.22 0.02 3.16
CA PHE A 56 3.19 -0.35 4.56
C PHE A 56 4.11 0.54 5.39
N ASN A 57 5.35 0.75 4.94
CA ASN A 57 6.29 1.63 5.63
C ASN A 57 5.74 3.06 5.73
N HIS A 58 5.17 3.58 4.65
CA HIS A 58 4.55 4.92 4.64
C HIS A 58 3.42 5.02 5.67
N LEU A 59 2.51 4.06 5.66
CA LEU A 59 1.42 3.98 6.61
C LEU A 59 1.92 3.88 8.05
N SER A 60 2.94 3.07 8.32
CA SER A 60 3.53 2.91 9.66
C SER A 60 4.20 4.18 10.20
N THR A 61 4.47 5.17 9.35
CA THR A 61 5.00 6.48 9.76
C THR A 61 3.93 7.52 10.01
N CYS A 62 2.67 7.24 9.72
CA CYS A 62 1.57 8.15 10.00
C CYS A 62 1.11 7.94 11.47
N ASP A 63 0.89 9.03 12.21
CA ASP A 63 0.56 8.98 13.64
C ASP A 63 -0.70 8.15 13.93
N ASP A 64 -1.67 8.14 13.02
CA ASP A 64 -2.91 7.36 13.14
C ASP A 64 -2.67 5.84 13.03
N TYR A 65 -1.48 5.42 12.61
CA TYR A 65 -1.08 4.03 12.49
C TYR A 65 -0.43 3.46 13.76
N GLU A 66 -0.09 4.30 14.74
CA GLU A 66 0.47 3.86 16.03
C GLU A 66 -0.53 3.04 16.87
N ASP A 67 -1.84 3.24 16.64
CA ASP A 67 -2.92 2.57 17.38
C ASP A 67 -3.34 1.21 16.78
N PHE A 68 -2.76 0.78 15.65
CA PHE A 68 -3.12 -0.49 15.02
C PHE A 68 -2.49 -1.69 15.71
N THR A 69 -3.30 -2.73 15.89
CA THR A 69 -2.82 -4.02 16.41
C THR A 69 -2.07 -4.81 15.33
N ASP A 70 -1.30 -5.82 15.72
CA ASP A 70 -0.68 -6.77 14.79
C ASP A 70 -1.71 -7.43 13.85
N GLU A 71 -2.94 -7.63 14.32
CA GLU A 71 -4.04 -8.19 13.53
C GLU A 71 -4.54 -7.19 12.47
N ASP A 72 -4.63 -5.91 12.81
CA ASP A 72 -4.95 -4.85 11.86
C ASP A 72 -3.85 -4.72 10.80
N ILE A 73 -2.59 -4.73 11.21
CA ILE A 73 -1.41 -4.72 10.33
C ILE A 73 -1.45 -5.90 9.35
N SER A 74 -1.68 -7.12 9.86
CA SER A 74 -1.79 -8.31 9.00
C SER A 74 -2.93 -8.19 7.99
N ARG A 75 -4.10 -7.72 8.44
CA ARG A 75 -5.25 -7.49 7.56
C ARG A 75 -4.94 -6.46 6.48
N PHE A 76 -4.26 -5.38 6.82
CA PHE A 76 -3.88 -4.37 5.85
C PHE A 76 -2.87 -4.91 4.83
N MET A 77 -1.87 -5.66 5.26
CA MET A 77 -0.91 -6.28 4.34
C MET A 77 -1.60 -7.18 3.30
N ASP A 78 -2.58 -7.98 3.73
CA ASP A 78 -3.36 -8.82 2.83
C ASP A 78 -4.16 -7.98 1.82
N ILE A 79 -4.84 -6.93 2.29
CA ILE A 79 -5.60 -6.01 1.43
C ILE A 79 -4.69 -5.30 0.43
N LEU A 80 -3.56 -4.75 0.90
CA LEU A 80 -2.60 -4.02 0.08
C LEU A 80 -1.98 -4.90 -0.98
N SER A 81 -1.70 -6.17 -0.67
CA SER A 81 -1.16 -7.12 -1.65
C SER A 81 -2.06 -7.30 -2.88
N GLY A 82 -3.38 -7.21 -2.70
CA GLY A 82 -4.37 -7.32 -3.78
C GLY A 82 -4.74 -5.99 -4.44
N ALA A 83 -4.38 -4.87 -3.84
CA ALA A 83 -4.87 -3.55 -4.25
C ALA A 83 -3.78 -2.51 -4.54
N VAL A 84 -2.49 -2.87 -4.39
CA VAL A 84 -1.36 -1.95 -4.57
C VAL A 84 -1.36 -1.26 -5.93
N GLU A 85 -1.74 -1.97 -7.00
CA GLU A 85 -1.81 -1.40 -8.36
C GLU A 85 -2.93 -0.37 -8.53
N MET A 86 -3.90 -0.32 -7.61
CA MET A 86 -4.99 0.64 -7.63
C MET A 86 -4.64 1.93 -6.89
N CYS A 87 -3.83 1.83 -5.82
CA CYS A 87 -3.48 2.96 -4.99
C CYS A 87 -2.05 3.49 -5.22
N VAL A 88 -1.21 2.79 -5.99
CA VAL A 88 0.13 3.25 -6.37
C VAL A 88 0.19 3.48 -7.87
N THR A 89 0.42 4.73 -8.26
CA THR A 89 0.58 5.17 -9.64
C THR A 89 2.06 5.43 -9.97
N GLU A 90 2.38 5.46 -11.26
CA GLU A 90 3.72 5.71 -11.78
C GLU A 90 4.84 4.87 -11.12
N PRO A 91 4.70 3.52 -11.06
CA PRO A 91 5.72 2.69 -10.44
C PRO A 91 7.01 2.73 -11.26
N VAL A 92 8.14 2.96 -10.58
CA VAL A 92 9.48 3.00 -11.16
C VAL A 92 10.41 2.07 -10.39
N ILE A 93 11.07 1.16 -11.10
CA ILE A 93 12.18 0.38 -10.55
C ILE A 93 13.40 1.30 -10.41
N ILE A 94 13.84 1.53 -9.17
CA ILE A 94 15.04 2.30 -8.85
C ILE A 94 16.29 1.42 -8.98
N GLU A 95 16.19 0.18 -8.50
CA GLU A 95 17.30 -0.77 -8.47
C GLU A 95 16.76 -2.18 -8.71
N GLN A 96 17.50 -2.97 -9.50
CA GLN A 96 17.19 -4.36 -9.76
C GLN A 96 18.49 -5.18 -9.75
N SER A 97 18.48 -6.32 -9.09
CA SER A 97 19.54 -7.31 -9.23
C SER A 97 18.99 -8.72 -9.33
N ILE A 98 19.65 -9.55 -10.14
CA ILE A 98 19.31 -10.97 -10.33
C ILE A 98 20.55 -11.78 -10.00
N ASN A 99 20.43 -12.67 -9.03
CA ASN A 99 21.51 -13.56 -8.60
C ASN A 99 20.99 -15.00 -8.53
N GLY A 100 21.31 -15.81 -9.54
CA GLY A 100 20.76 -17.15 -9.68
C GLY A 100 19.23 -17.10 -9.81
N ASN A 101 18.53 -17.74 -8.89
CA ASN A 101 17.07 -17.74 -8.80
C ASN A 101 16.52 -16.66 -7.85
N THR A 102 17.35 -15.72 -7.40
CA THR A 102 16.92 -14.63 -6.51
C THR A 102 16.82 -13.33 -7.30
N VAL A 103 15.68 -12.65 -7.17
CA VAL A 103 15.40 -11.36 -7.79
C VAL A 103 15.20 -10.33 -6.67
N PHE A 104 16.01 -9.27 -6.68
CA PHE A 104 15.81 -8.12 -5.82
C PHE A 104 15.29 -6.95 -6.65
N VAL A 105 14.26 -6.29 -6.14
CA VAL A 105 13.72 -5.05 -6.71
C VAL A 105 13.60 -4.02 -5.59
N LYS A 106 14.10 -2.82 -5.85
CA LYS A 106 13.75 -1.59 -5.13
C LYS A 106 12.91 -0.73 -6.07
N ALA A 107 11.76 -0.28 -5.60
CA ALA A 107 10.82 0.47 -6.40
C ALA A 107 10.30 1.70 -5.65
N SER A 108 9.84 2.67 -6.43
CA SER A 108 9.11 3.83 -5.97
C SER A 108 7.80 3.96 -6.73
N GLY A 109 6.83 4.66 -6.15
CA GLY A 109 5.60 5.02 -6.81
C GLY A 109 4.91 6.15 -6.05
N GLN A 110 3.94 6.78 -6.71
CA GLN A 110 3.09 7.81 -6.12
C GLN A 110 1.86 7.15 -5.52
N VAL A 111 1.49 7.53 -4.30
CA VAL A 111 0.28 7.02 -3.66
C VAL A 111 -0.90 7.93 -3.96
N GLU A 112 -2.04 7.34 -4.29
CA GLU A 112 -3.34 7.98 -4.41
C GLU A 112 -4.08 7.86 -3.06
N PRO A 113 -4.03 8.88 -2.17
CA PRO A 113 -4.46 8.72 -0.79
C PRO A 113 -5.96 8.46 -0.67
N MET A 114 -6.77 9.04 -1.57
CA MET A 114 -8.21 8.80 -1.60
C MET A 114 -8.55 7.33 -1.88
N ILE A 115 -7.82 6.69 -2.79
CA ILE A 115 -8.03 5.28 -3.13
C ILE A 115 -7.54 4.39 -1.99
N LEU A 116 -6.36 4.71 -1.43
CA LEU A 116 -5.81 4.01 -0.29
C LEU A 116 -6.75 4.01 0.92
N ASN A 117 -7.26 5.17 1.31
CA ASN A 117 -8.18 5.31 2.44
C ASN A 117 -9.47 4.52 2.21
N ALA A 118 -10.02 4.58 0.99
CA ALA A 118 -11.21 3.81 0.62
C ALA A 118 -10.98 2.29 0.70
N ILE A 119 -9.81 1.81 0.28
CA ILE A 119 -9.43 0.38 0.35
C ILE A 119 -9.28 -0.07 1.81
N LEU A 120 -8.67 0.76 2.65
CA LEU A 120 -8.41 0.43 4.06
C LEU A 120 -9.67 0.59 4.94
N GLY A 121 -10.79 1.09 4.39
CA GLY A 121 -11.99 1.37 5.16
C GLY A 121 -11.82 2.51 6.15
N ILE A 122 -10.82 3.36 5.90
CA ILE A 122 -10.52 4.56 6.68
C ILE A 122 -11.43 5.67 6.09
N GLU A 123 -12.69 5.70 6.55
CA GLU A 123 -13.68 6.68 6.07
C GLU A 123 -13.39 8.10 6.63
N ASN A 124 -13.58 9.10 5.76
CA ASN A 124 -13.43 10.54 6.04
C ASN A 124 -14.56 11.12 6.91
#